data_AF-A0A7W7YJN7-F1
#
_entry.id   AF-A0A7W7YJN7-F1
#
_cell.length_a   1.000
_cell.length_b   1.000
_cell.length_c   1.000
_cell.angle_alpha   90.00
_cell.angle_beta   90.00
_cell.angle_gamma   90.00
#
_symmetry.space_group_name_H-M   'P 1'
#
loop_
_entity.id
_entity.type
_entity.pdbx_description
1 polymer ?
#
loop_
_entity_poly.entity_id
_entity_poly.type
_entity_poly.pdbx_seq_one_letter_code
_entity_poly.pdbx_strand_id
1 'polypeptide(L)'
;MDLRNWVNRLHLFRVVWAIGGHAGDGDSLDVAYRYHSSDELLNFFRFLGLEPVVYAEKPPQPEVGVPYPGDVYDQFPFLVQGTEWIEQPSHCQVAGQAVFIYAHGGEVTLGVHDGFEITDAAVARAEMLEKLLEKAPLERIDPPVDSRRCICPKHHPEYFE
;
A
#
# COMPACT_ATOMS: atom_id res chain seq x y z
N MET A 1 18.22 11.41 -12.64
CA MET A 1 17.00 11.28 -11.82
C MET A 1 16.34 12.64 -11.75
N ASP A 2 15.15 12.81 -12.32
CA ASP A 2 14.43 14.08 -12.31
C ASP A 2 13.16 13.93 -11.48
N LEU A 3 13.27 14.20 -10.19
CA LEU A 3 12.16 14.11 -9.24
C LEU A 3 10.98 14.99 -9.65
N ARG A 4 11.24 16.17 -10.25
CA ARG A 4 10.18 17.05 -10.78
C ARG A 4 9.43 16.36 -11.92
N ASN A 5 10.13 15.67 -12.82
CA ASN A 5 9.49 14.91 -13.88
C ASN A 5 8.55 13.83 -13.33
N TRP A 6 8.99 13.08 -12.31
CA TRP A 6 8.17 12.03 -11.70
C TRP A 6 6.93 12.58 -11.01
N VAL A 7 7.05 13.60 -10.16
CA VAL A 7 5.90 14.15 -9.45
C VAL A 7 4.89 14.83 -10.39
N ASN A 8 5.35 15.35 -11.54
CA ASN A 8 4.46 15.91 -12.56
C ASN A 8 3.68 14.86 -13.34
N ARG A 9 4.20 13.61 -13.39
CA ARG A 9 3.54 12.48 -14.07
C ARG A 9 2.57 11.74 -13.15
N LEU A 10 2.77 11.81 -11.84
CA LEU A 10 1.99 11.11 -10.83
C LEU A 10 1.00 12.05 -10.15
N HIS A 11 -0.29 11.83 -10.37
CA HIS A 11 -1.36 12.62 -9.78
C HIS A 11 -1.86 12.04 -8.45
N LEU A 12 -1.81 10.71 -8.31
CA LEU A 12 -2.31 9.95 -7.17
C LEU A 12 -1.20 9.50 -6.24
N PHE A 13 -0.18 8.83 -6.78
CA PHE A 13 0.96 8.30 -6.03
C PHE A 13 1.93 9.41 -5.60
N ARG A 14 2.56 9.23 -4.45
CA ARG A 14 3.62 10.09 -3.92
C ARG A 14 4.90 9.29 -3.72
N VAL A 15 6.03 9.93 -4.02
CA VAL A 15 7.35 9.40 -3.65
C VAL A 15 7.51 9.47 -2.14
N VAL A 16 7.88 8.36 -1.50
CA VAL A 16 8.14 8.27 -0.07
C VAL A 16 9.55 7.72 0.13
N TRP A 17 10.42 8.53 0.71
CA TRP A 17 11.79 8.13 1.03
C TRP A 17 11.82 7.17 2.23
N ALA A 18 12.71 6.18 2.16
CA ALA A 18 12.98 5.29 3.27
C ALA A 18 13.37 6.05 4.56
N ILE A 19 13.06 5.49 5.74
CA ILE A 19 13.58 6.01 7.03
C ILE A 19 15.06 5.65 7.17
N GLY A 20 15.43 4.44 6.71
CA GLY A 20 16.69 3.80 7.01
C GLY A 20 16.68 3.16 8.40
N GLY A 21 17.42 2.06 8.56
CA GLY A 21 17.64 1.40 9.86
C GLY A 21 16.92 0.07 10.07
N HIS A 22 16.03 -0.35 9.17
CA HIS A 22 15.47 -1.71 9.15
C HIS A 22 15.87 -2.46 7.88
N ALA A 23 16.01 -3.78 7.98
CA ALA A 23 16.30 -4.63 6.82
C ALA A 23 15.10 -4.61 5.86
N GLY A 24 15.34 -4.21 4.61
CA GLY A 24 14.29 -4.12 3.59
C GLY A 24 13.65 -2.74 3.40
N ASP A 25 14.11 -1.71 4.13
CA ASP A 25 13.67 -0.33 3.91
C ASP A 25 14.15 0.18 2.54
N GLY A 26 13.21 0.53 1.67
CA GLY A 26 13.47 1.10 0.35
C GLY A 26 12.53 2.25 0.06
N ASP A 27 12.88 3.05 -0.94
CA ASP A 27 12.00 4.11 -1.43
C ASP A 27 10.78 3.53 -2.12
N SER A 28 9.62 4.15 -1.93
CA SER A 28 8.36 3.65 -2.46
C SER A 28 7.53 4.75 -3.13
N LEU A 29 6.64 4.31 -4.02
CA LEU A 29 5.55 5.11 -4.55
C LEU A 29 4.27 4.66 -3.86
N ASP A 30 3.71 5.51 -3.01
CA ASP A 30 2.56 5.16 -2.18
C ASP A 30 1.32 5.97 -2.56
N VAL A 31 0.16 5.35 -2.41
CA VAL A 31 -1.15 6.01 -2.41
C VAL A 31 -2.01 5.38 -1.33
N ALA A 32 -2.80 6.18 -0.63
CA ALA A 32 -3.65 5.71 0.45
C ALA A 32 -5.11 6.14 0.26
N TYR A 33 -6.02 5.33 0.77
CA TYR A 33 -7.45 5.56 0.74
C TYR A 33 -8.08 5.27 2.10
N ARG A 34 -9.12 6.02 2.44
CA ARG A 34 -9.88 5.83 3.68
C ARG A 34 -11.03 4.85 3.47
N TYR A 35 -11.20 3.92 4.43
CA TYR A 35 -12.38 3.07 4.54
C TYR A 35 -12.97 3.17 5.96
N HIS A 36 -14.29 3.09 6.07
CA HIS A 36 -15.01 3.23 7.34
C HIS A 36 -15.62 1.91 7.82
N SER A 37 -15.65 0.90 6.97
CA SER A 37 -16.21 -0.42 7.27
C SER A 37 -15.47 -1.54 6.55
N SER A 38 -15.64 -2.76 7.06
CA SER A 38 -15.18 -3.99 6.41
C SER A 38 -15.74 -4.12 4.98
N ASP A 39 -17.01 -3.76 4.76
CA ASP A 39 -17.65 -3.85 3.44
C ASP A 39 -17.03 -2.88 2.43
N GLU A 40 -16.71 -1.65 2.85
CA GLU A 40 -16.00 -0.69 2.00
C GLU A 40 -14.63 -1.23 1.59
N LEU A 41 -13.90 -1.83 2.53
CA LEU A 41 -12.59 -2.41 2.28
C LEU A 41 -12.68 -3.61 1.32
N LEU A 42 -13.64 -4.52 1.52
CA LEU A 42 -13.85 -5.67 0.64
C LEU A 42 -14.25 -5.24 -0.77
N ASN A 43 -15.13 -4.24 -0.89
CA ASN A 43 -15.52 -3.68 -2.17
C ASN A 43 -14.33 -3.02 -2.87
N PHE A 44 -13.45 -2.35 -2.13
CA PHE A 44 -12.23 -1.79 -2.67
C PHE A 44 -11.26 -2.87 -3.18
N PHE A 45 -11.06 -3.96 -2.43
CA PHE A 45 -10.25 -5.09 -2.91
C PHE A 45 -10.81 -5.71 -4.18
N ARG A 46 -12.13 -5.91 -4.27
CA ARG A 46 -12.79 -6.40 -5.50
C ARG A 46 -12.65 -5.42 -6.65
N PHE A 47 -12.74 -4.12 -6.39
CA PHE A 47 -12.50 -3.08 -7.40
C PHE A 47 -11.08 -3.15 -7.97
N LEU A 48 -10.08 -3.48 -7.15
CA LEU A 48 -8.70 -3.72 -7.60
C LEU A 48 -8.52 -5.04 -8.38
N GLY A 49 -9.58 -5.85 -8.50
CA GLY A 49 -9.54 -7.16 -9.16
C GLY A 49 -9.01 -8.28 -8.26
N LEU A 50 -9.01 -8.08 -6.94
CA LEU A 50 -8.59 -9.07 -5.95
C LEU A 50 -9.80 -9.85 -5.44
N GLU A 51 -9.61 -11.13 -5.13
CA GLU A 51 -10.60 -11.93 -4.41
C GLU A 51 -10.25 -11.90 -2.91
N PRO A 52 -10.99 -11.15 -2.07
CA PRO A 52 -10.65 -11.03 -0.67
C PRO A 52 -10.95 -12.32 0.10
N VAL A 53 -10.04 -12.70 0.99
CA VAL A 53 -10.22 -13.84 1.90
C VAL A 53 -10.82 -13.33 3.21
N VAL A 54 -11.98 -13.88 3.57
CA VAL A 54 -12.67 -13.60 4.84
C VAL A 54 -12.92 -14.91 5.54
N TYR A 55 -12.44 -15.03 6.78
CA TYR A 55 -12.66 -16.22 7.58
C TYR A 55 -14.02 -16.15 8.28
N ALA A 56 -14.70 -17.28 8.41
CA ALA A 56 -16.00 -17.35 9.11
C ALA A 56 -15.87 -17.40 10.63
N GLU A 57 -14.68 -17.76 11.12
CA GLU A 57 -14.30 -17.77 12.52
C GLU A 57 -12.86 -17.28 12.66
N LYS A 58 -12.46 -16.86 13.86
CA LYS A 58 -11.10 -16.37 14.11
C LYS A 58 -10.09 -17.47 13.73
N PRO A 59 -9.24 -17.26 12.70
CA PRO A 59 -8.25 -18.27 12.35
C PRO A 59 -7.12 -18.30 13.40
N PRO A 60 -6.32 -19.38 13.44
CA PRO A 60 -5.13 -19.44 14.28
C PRO A 60 -4.23 -18.23 14.02
N GLN A 61 -3.65 -17.69 15.08
CA GLN A 61 -2.71 -16.56 15.05
C GLN A 61 -1.50 -16.92 15.92
N PRO A 62 -0.30 -16.39 15.60
CA PRO A 62 0.88 -16.65 16.40
C PRO A 62 0.70 -16.10 17.82
N GLU A 63 1.07 -16.90 18.82
CA GLU A 63 1.03 -16.48 20.21
C GLU A 63 2.24 -15.61 20.57
N VAL A 64 1.99 -14.48 21.24
CA VAL A 64 3.04 -13.56 21.65
C VAL A 64 3.99 -14.24 22.64
N GLY A 65 5.29 -14.23 22.33
CA GLY A 65 6.33 -14.84 23.16
C GLY A 65 6.59 -16.32 22.88
N VAL A 66 5.84 -16.94 21.95
CA VAL A 66 6.08 -18.31 21.51
C VAL A 66 6.95 -18.29 20.24
N PRO A 67 8.12 -18.96 20.24
CA PRO A 67 8.92 -19.07 19.04
C PRO A 67 8.32 -20.12 18.10
N TYR A 68 8.16 -19.76 16.83
CA TYR A 68 7.75 -20.67 15.76
C TYR A 68 8.90 -20.82 14.75
N PRO A 69 9.12 -22.01 14.19
CA PRO A 69 9.88 -22.16 12.95
C PRO A 69 9.29 -21.29 11.84
N GLY A 70 10.12 -20.74 10.94
CA GLY A 70 9.67 -19.79 9.92
C GLY A 70 8.58 -20.35 9.01
N ASP A 71 8.71 -21.61 8.58
CA ASP A 71 7.72 -22.34 7.78
C ASP A 71 6.39 -22.56 8.49
N VAL A 72 6.39 -22.63 9.83
CA VAL A 72 5.16 -22.67 10.64
C VAL A 72 4.59 -21.27 10.80
N TYR A 73 5.44 -20.26 10.99
CA TYR A 73 5.01 -18.87 11.11
C TYR A 73 4.31 -18.38 9.84
N ASP A 74 4.85 -18.72 8.67
CA ASP A 74 4.31 -18.35 7.36
C ASP A 74 2.93 -18.97 7.05
N GLN A 75 2.46 -19.93 7.85
CA GLN A 75 1.12 -20.52 7.73
C GLN A 75 0.03 -19.73 8.45
N PHE A 76 0.40 -18.80 9.35
CA PHE A 76 -0.60 -17.97 10.01
C PHE A 76 -1.09 -16.87 9.05
N PRO A 77 -2.40 -16.72 8.86
CA PRO A 77 -2.92 -15.66 8.00
C PRO A 77 -2.63 -14.29 8.60
N PHE A 78 -2.23 -13.36 7.76
CA PHE A 78 -1.95 -11.99 8.20
C PHE A 78 -3.23 -11.16 8.14
N LEU A 79 -3.86 -10.90 9.28
CA LEU A 79 -5.17 -10.28 9.32
C LEU A 79 -5.12 -8.74 9.32
N VAL A 80 -6.13 -8.12 8.71
CA VAL A 80 -6.38 -6.69 8.83
C VAL A 80 -6.90 -6.39 10.24
N GLN A 81 -6.13 -5.63 11.01
CA GLN A 81 -6.48 -5.30 12.40
C GLN A 81 -7.81 -4.52 12.45
N GLY A 82 -8.69 -4.91 13.39
CA GLY A 82 -9.98 -4.25 13.60
C GLY A 82 -11.09 -4.68 12.62
N THR A 83 -10.83 -5.67 11.76
CA THR A 83 -11.84 -6.29 10.90
C THR A 83 -12.30 -7.63 11.45
N GLU A 84 -13.43 -8.12 10.96
CA GLU A 84 -13.93 -9.48 11.22
C GLU A 84 -13.17 -10.52 10.38
N TRP A 85 -11.85 -10.62 10.65
CA TRP A 85 -10.97 -11.64 10.07
C TRP A 85 -10.81 -11.57 8.55
N ILE A 86 -10.62 -10.35 8.04
CA ILE A 86 -10.19 -10.15 6.65
C ILE A 86 -8.67 -10.37 6.57
N GLU A 87 -8.20 -11.12 5.58
CA GLU A 87 -6.78 -11.28 5.31
C GLU A 87 -6.18 -10.07 4.55
N GLN A 88 -4.94 -9.70 4.87
CA GLN A 88 -4.17 -8.69 4.16
C GLN A 88 -3.79 -9.20 2.77
N PRO A 89 -4.09 -8.46 1.69
CA PRO A 89 -3.65 -8.88 0.36
C PRO A 89 -2.12 -8.93 0.23
N SER A 90 -1.40 -8.07 0.96
CA SER A 90 0.06 -8.02 0.99
C SER A 90 0.65 -7.87 -0.43
N HIS A 91 1.65 -8.68 -0.81
CA HIS A 91 2.21 -8.67 -2.16
C HIS A 91 1.26 -9.36 -3.15
N CYS A 92 0.65 -8.58 -4.04
CA CYS A 92 -0.31 -9.07 -5.02
C CYS A 92 -0.14 -8.38 -6.38
N GLN A 93 -1.05 -8.65 -7.32
CA GLN A 93 -1.09 -8.00 -8.63
C GLN A 93 -2.39 -7.24 -8.83
N VAL A 94 -2.28 -5.96 -9.22
CA VAL A 94 -3.41 -5.12 -9.61
C VAL A 94 -3.19 -4.69 -11.06
N ALA A 95 -4.16 -4.97 -11.94
CA ALA A 95 -4.03 -4.72 -13.38
C ALA A 95 -2.71 -5.24 -14.00
N GLY A 96 -2.23 -6.41 -13.52
CA GLY A 96 -0.97 -7.03 -13.97
C GLY A 96 0.31 -6.38 -13.44
N GLN A 97 0.22 -5.40 -12.54
CA GLN A 97 1.37 -4.75 -11.91
C GLN A 97 1.56 -5.29 -10.49
N ALA A 98 2.80 -5.54 -10.09
CA ALA A 98 3.14 -5.90 -8.72
C ALA A 98 2.91 -4.71 -7.78
N VAL A 99 2.14 -4.94 -6.71
CA VAL A 99 1.78 -3.94 -5.71
C VAL A 99 1.83 -4.60 -4.34
N PHE A 100 2.31 -3.85 -3.34
CA PHE A 100 2.14 -4.20 -1.94
C PHE A 100 0.92 -3.45 -1.38
N ILE A 101 -0.07 -4.18 -0.86
CA ILE A 101 -1.27 -3.60 -0.27
C ILE A 101 -1.30 -3.88 1.22
N TYR A 102 -1.51 -2.82 2.01
CA TYR A 102 -1.60 -2.92 3.45
C TYR A 102 -2.77 -2.10 3.97
N ALA A 103 -3.68 -2.74 4.72
CA ALA A 103 -4.81 -2.08 5.36
C ALA A 103 -4.64 -2.05 6.87
N HIS A 104 -4.85 -0.89 7.49
CA HIS A 104 -4.77 -0.72 8.94
C HIS A 104 -5.54 0.53 9.36
N GLY A 105 -6.22 0.47 10.51
CA GLY A 105 -6.72 1.69 11.18
C GLY A 105 -7.73 2.53 10.38
N GLY A 106 -8.43 1.94 9.40
CA GLY A 106 -9.34 2.68 8.51
C GLY A 106 -8.68 3.23 7.26
N GLU A 107 -7.44 2.84 6.98
CA GLU A 107 -6.66 3.28 5.82
C GLU A 107 -6.10 2.07 5.06
N VAL A 108 -6.18 2.10 3.73
CA VAL A 108 -5.57 1.10 2.85
C VAL A 108 -4.55 1.80 1.97
N THR A 109 -3.30 1.33 2.04
CA THR A 109 -2.17 1.83 1.27
C THR A 109 -1.80 0.84 0.18
N LEU A 110 -1.51 1.36 -1.01
CA LEU A 110 -0.91 0.64 -2.11
C LEU A 110 0.48 1.22 -2.36
N GLY A 111 1.51 0.37 -2.28
CA GLY A 111 2.90 0.71 -2.53
C GLY A 111 3.42 0.03 -3.80
N VAL A 112 4.13 0.79 -4.63
CA VAL A 112 4.94 0.28 -5.74
C VAL A 112 6.40 0.52 -5.40
N HIS A 113 7.20 -0.54 -5.43
CA HIS A 113 8.64 -0.50 -5.17
C HIS A 113 9.39 -1.38 -6.17
N ASP A 114 10.71 -1.14 -6.33
CA ASP A 114 11.59 -1.89 -7.23
C ASP A 114 12.97 -2.06 -6.58
N GLY A 115 13.03 -2.89 -5.53
CA GLY A 115 14.20 -2.96 -4.66
C GLY A 115 14.25 -1.81 -3.67
N PHE A 116 15.40 -1.11 -3.60
CA PHE A 116 15.67 -0.08 -2.60
C PHE A 116 15.48 1.36 -3.09
N GLU A 117 15.44 1.59 -4.40
CA GLU A 117 15.34 2.92 -5.02
C GLU A 117 14.15 2.95 -5.99
N ILE A 118 13.58 4.14 -6.19
CA ILE A 118 12.53 4.33 -7.20
C ILE A 118 13.17 4.39 -8.59
N THR A 119 12.64 3.57 -9.51
CA THR A 119 13.08 3.52 -10.91
C THR A 119 12.04 4.17 -11.83
N ASP A 120 12.46 4.59 -13.03
CA ASP A 120 11.51 5.05 -14.07
C ASP A 120 10.47 3.97 -14.42
N ALA A 121 10.83 2.69 -14.29
CA ALA A 121 9.91 1.58 -14.48
C ALA A 121 8.84 1.56 -13.38
N ALA A 122 9.22 1.77 -12.11
CA ALA A 122 8.27 1.86 -11.01
C ALA A 122 7.27 3.03 -11.21
N VAL A 123 7.77 4.19 -11.66
CA VAL A 123 6.93 5.35 -11.98
C VAL A 123 5.96 5.03 -13.12
N ALA A 124 6.43 4.39 -14.20
CA ALA A 124 5.55 3.96 -15.29
C ALA A 124 4.47 2.94 -14.84
N ARG A 125 4.80 2.04 -13.90
CA ARG A 125 3.82 1.12 -13.30
C ARG A 125 2.79 1.86 -12.47
N ALA A 126 3.23 2.81 -11.64
CA ALA A 126 2.33 3.66 -10.85
C ALA A 126 1.36 4.42 -11.77
N GLU A 127 1.83 5.05 -12.84
CA GLU A 127 0.96 5.73 -13.83
C GLU A 127 -0.10 4.82 -14.45
N MET A 128 0.23 3.55 -14.72
CA MET A 128 -0.76 2.59 -15.22
C MET A 128 -1.82 2.28 -14.17
N LEU A 129 -1.42 2.17 -12.90
CA LEU A 129 -2.34 1.98 -11.78
C LEU A 129 -3.20 3.21 -11.53
N GLU A 130 -2.68 4.43 -11.73
CA GLU A 130 -3.47 5.66 -11.55
C GLU A 130 -4.72 5.67 -12.42
N LYS A 131 -4.63 5.19 -13.67
CA LYS A 131 -5.79 5.11 -14.59
C LYS A 131 -6.93 4.25 -14.03
N LEU A 132 -6.61 3.22 -13.25
CA LEU A 132 -7.60 2.43 -12.52
C LEU A 132 -8.08 3.22 -11.30
N LEU A 133 -7.14 3.70 -10.50
CA LEU A 133 -7.38 4.31 -9.20
C LEU A 133 -8.08 5.67 -9.25
N GLU A 134 -8.07 6.38 -10.38
CA GLU A 134 -8.89 7.58 -10.62
C GLU A 134 -10.39 7.32 -10.41
N LYS A 135 -10.82 6.06 -10.54
CA LYS A 135 -12.20 5.62 -10.36
C LYS A 135 -12.41 4.89 -9.03
N ALA A 136 -11.44 4.99 -8.11
CA ALA A 136 -11.52 4.34 -6.82
C ALA A 136 -12.80 4.78 -6.07
N PRO A 137 -13.54 3.84 -5.46
CA PRO A 137 -14.76 4.16 -4.71
C PRO A 137 -14.47 4.81 -3.34
N LEU A 138 -13.21 4.81 -2.90
CA LEU A 138 -12.79 5.33 -1.60
C LEU A 138 -12.21 6.74 -1.72
N GLU A 139 -12.30 7.49 -0.63
CA GLU A 139 -11.69 8.82 -0.51
C GLU A 139 -10.16 8.69 -0.45
N ARG A 140 -9.44 9.36 -1.34
CA ARG A 140 -7.97 9.40 -1.33
C ARG A 140 -7.46 10.21 -0.14
N ILE A 141 -6.43 9.70 0.53
CA ILE A 141 -5.65 10.40 1.55
C ILE A 141 -4.36 10.93 0.90
N ASP A 142 -4.11 12.24 1.02
CA ASP A 142 -2.91 12.90 0.50
C ASP A 142 -2.35 13.88 1.55
N PRO A 143 -1.10 13.70 2.03
CA PRO A 143 -0.18 12.63 1.66
C PRO A 143 -0.56 11.25 2.23
N PRO A 144 -0.16 10.15 1.56
CA PRO A 144 -0.35 8.80 2.09
C PRO A 144 0.46 8.54 3.37
N VAL A 145 1.56 9.29 3.56
CA VAL A 145 2.37 9.26 4.78
C VAL A 145 2.58 10.70 5.24
N ASP A 146 2.06 11.06 6.42
CA ASP A 146 2.20 12.42 6.95
C ASP A 146 3.60 12.67 7.54
N SER A 147 4.59 12.71 6.66
CA SER A 147 6.00 12.90 7.00
C SER A 147 6.70 13.71 5.92
N ARG A 148 7.75 14.45 6.30
CA ARG A 148 8.66 15.11 5.34
C ARG A 148 9.35 14.15 4.37
N ARG A 149 9.27 12.84 4.58
CA ARG A 149 9.77 11.85 3.61
C ARG A 149 8.86 11.69 2.40
N CYS A 150 7.59 12.06 2.52
CA CYS A 150 6.64 12.05 1.42
C CYS A 150 6.80 13.33 0.60
N ILE A 151 7.17 13.20 -0.68
CA ILE A 151 7.22 14.30 -1.64
C ILE A 151 5.80 14.60 -2.11
N CYS A 152 5.18 15.57 -1.46
CA CYS A 152 3.82 16.02 -1.71
C CYS A 152 3.71 17.54 -1.55
N PRO A 153 2.63 18.19 -2.05
CA PRO A 153 2.46 19.63 -1.95
C PRO A 153 2.48 20.17 -0.51
N LYS A 154 2.06 19.36 0.48
CA LYS A 154 2.05 19.75 1.91
C LYS A 154 3.46 19.91 2.47
N HIS A 155 4.39 19.04 2.09
CA HIS A 155 5.73 18.96 2.70
C HIS A 155 6.85 19.51 1.81
N HIS A 156 6.67 19.50 0.47
CA HIS A 156 7.65 19.95 -0.52
C HIS A 156 6.95 20.68 -1.69
N PRO A 157 6.35 21.85 -1.46
CA PRO A 157 5.63 22.61 -2.50
C PRO A 157 6.51 22.97 -3.71
N GLU A 158 7.82 23.13 -3.53
CA GLU A 158 8.79 23.53 -4.58
C GLU A 158 8.93 22.56 -5.77
N TYR A 159 8.33 21.38 -5.68
CA TYR A 159 8.25 20.41 -6.77
C TYR A 159 6.91 20.43 -7.52
N PHE A 160 5.91 21.20 -7.04
CA PHE A 160 4.54 21.22 -7.56
C PHE A 160 4.06 22.61 -8.03
N GLU A 161 4.97 23.60 -8.04
CA GLU A 161 4.74 24.96 -8.57
C GLU A 161 5.02 25.06 -10.08
#